data_AF-A0A7S0UCE5-F1
#
_entry.id   AF-A0A7S0UCE5-F1
#
_cell.length_a   1.000
_cell.length_b   1.000
_cell.length_c   1.000
_cell.angle_alpha   90.00
_cell.angle_beta   90.00
_cell.angle_gamma   90.00
#
_symmetry.space_group_name_H-M   'P 1'
#
loop_
_entity.id
_entity.type
_entity.pdbx_description
1 polymer ?
#
loop_
_entity_poly.entity_id
_entity_poly.type
_entity_poly.pdbx_seq_one_letter_code
_entity_poly.pdbx_strand_id
1 'polypeptide(L)'
;QEVAVKVLHPGVRERIEMDLDVFRACAGLLEAAPFLRWLSLGESVEEFAGLMRLQLDLRLEANHLDRFSTNFSGSRQVSFPRPVRPLVSDGVLVESFEGGEPIATHLTGEDGVVKRRLARIGVDAFLKMCFLDNFVHGDMHPGNMLVSGGGADDLRLVLLDAGITTELSDRDKENFVLLFSAIVKGD
;
A
#
# COMPACT_ATOMS: atom_id res chain seq x y z
N GLN A 1 -21.64 12.15 -10.41
CA GLN A 1 -20.42 11.32 -10.31
C GLN A 1 -20.44 10.68 -8.94
N GLU A 2 -20.28 9.38 -8.85
CA GLU A 2 -20.18 8.67 -7.57
C GLU A 2 -18.78 8.87 -6.97
N VAL A 3 -18.73 9.04 -5.65
CA VAL A 3 -17.49 9.30 -4.90
C VAL A 3 -17.45 8.45 -3.65
N ALA A 4 -16.25 8.08 -3.22
CA ALA A 4 -15.99 7.54 -1.90
C ALA A 4 -15.50 8.68 -0.98
N VAL A 5 -15.95 8.68 0.28
CA VAL A 5 -15.56 9.68 1.27
C VAL A 5 -14.94 8.96 2.47
N LYS A 6 -13.61 9.02 2.57
CA LYS A 6 -12.84 8.52 3.72
C LYS A 6 -12.79 9.60 4.79
N VAL A 7 -13.08 9.23 6.04
CA VAL A 7 -13.11 10.15 7.17
C VAL A 7 -12.37 9.53 8.35
N LEU A 8 -11.44 10.27 8.93
CA LEU A 8 -10.76 9.85 10.16
C LEU A 8 -11.76 9.83 11.33
N HIS A 9 -11.72 8.76 12.11
CA HIS A 9 -12.58 8.66 13.29
C HIS A 9 -12.25 9.76 14.32
N PRO A 10 -13.25 10.46 14.90
CA PRO A 10 -12.99 11.47 15.92
C PRO A 10 -12.18 10.92 17.09
N GLY A 11 -11.12 11.62 17.49
CA GLY A 11 -10.26 11.21 18.59
C GLY A 11 -9.25 10.09 18.26
N VAL A 12 -9.11 9.70 16.98
CA VAL A 12 -8.19 8.61 16.59
C VAL A 12 -6.73 8.96 16.87
N ARG A 13 -6.36 10.24 16.77
CA ARG A 13 -4.99 10.70 17.03
C ARG A 13 -4.60 10.42 18.48
N GLU A 14 -5.44 10.81 19.42
CA GLU A 14 -5.22 10.62 20.84
C GLU A 14 -5.19 9.13 21.19
N ARG A 15 -6.05 8.32 20.58
CA ARG A 15 -6.05 6.86 20.79
C ARG A 15 -4.76 6.21 20.30
N ILE A 16 -4.28 6.58 19.11
CA ILE A 16 -3.02 6.05 18.57
C ILE A 16 -1.86 6.40 19.49
N GLU A 17 -1.75 7.65 19.98
CA GLU A 17 -0.67 8.01 20.90
C GLU A 17 -0.73 7.22 22.21
N MET A 18 -1.93 6.99 22.77
CA MET A 18 -2.10 6.15 23.96
C MET A 18 -1.66 4.70 23.72
N ASP A 19 -2.03 4.11 22.57
CA ASP A 19 -1.63 2.75 22.21
C ASP A 19 -0.10 2.63 22.02
N LEU A 20 0.52 3.65 21.42
CA LEU A 20 1.97 3.72 21.27
C LEU A 20 2.70 3.85 22.61
N ASP A 21 2.13 4.58 23.57
CA ASP A 21 2.69 4.66 24.93
C ASP A 21 2.66 3.30 25.63
N VAL A 22 1.61 2.52 25.44
CA VAL A 22 1.55 1.13 25.92
C VAL A 22 2.63 0.28 25.25
N PHE A 23 2.82 0.40 23.94
CA PHE A 23 3.87 -0.33 23.22
C PHE A 23 5.28 0.05 23.69
N ARG A 24 5.56 1.33 23.94
CA ARG A 24 6.83 1.80 24.51
C ARG A 24 7.08 1.20 25.90
N ALA A 25 6.05 1.19 26.76
CA ALA A 25 6.16 0.59 28.08
C ALA A 25 6.45 -0.92 28.02
N CYS A 26 5.75 -1.64 27.13
CA CYS A 26 5.98 -3.06 26.88
C CYS A 26 7.38 -3.33 26.33
N ALA A 27 7.84 -2.56 25.34
CA ALA A 27 9.18 -2.68 24.77
C ALA A 27 10.25 -2.47 25.85
N GLY A 28 10.12 -1.43 26.68
CA GLY A 28 11.04 -1.17 27.79
C GLY A 28 11.07 -2.31 28.83
N LEU A 29 9.93 -2.94 29.12
CA LEU A 29 9.86 -4.09 30.03
C LEU A 29 10.52 -5.34 29.42
N LEU A 30 10.29 -5.60 28.14
CA LEU A 30 10.83 -6.78 27.45
C LEU A 30 12.34 -6.66 27.22
N GLU A 31 12.85 -5.47 26.89
CA GLU A 31 14.28 -5.22 26.73
C GLU A 31 15.08 -5.24 28.04
N ALA A 32 14.39 -5.18 29.19
CA ALA A 32 15.02 -5.45 30.49
C ALA A 32 15.50 -6.91 30.59
N ALA A 33 14.92 -7.83 29.80
CA ALA A 33 15.42 -9.18 29.67
C ALA A 33 16.56 -9.23 28.63
N PRO A 34 17.80 -9.63 29.01
CA PRO A 34 18.96 -9.56 28.14
C PRO A 34 18.86 -10.44 26.88
N PHE A 35 18.01 -11.48 26.89
CA PHE A 35 17.77 -12.34 25.73
C PHE A 35 16.85 -11.72 24.66
N LEU A 36 16.14 -10.62 24.96
CA LEU A 36 15.25 -9.93 24.02
C LEU A 36 15.86 -8.61 23.51
N ARG A 37 16.95 -8.13 24.13
CA ARG A 37 17.59 -6.86 23.74
C ARG A 37 18.09 -6.84 22.28
N TRP A 38 18.41 -8.00 21.70
CA TRP A 38 18.83 -8.08 20.30
C TRP A 38 17.70 -7.83 19.29
N LEU A 39 16.44 -7.80 19.74
CA LEU A 39 15.28 -7.53 18.88
C LEU A 39 15.05 -6.03 18.63
N SER A 40 15.76 -5.13 19.31
CA SER A 40 15.59 -3.67 19.19
C SER A 40 14.10 -3.26 19.18
N LEU A 41 13.35 -3.72 20.17
CA LEU A 41 11.90 -3.51 20.23
C LEU A 41 11.55 -2.03 20.37
N GLY A 42 12.37 -1.25 21.08
CA GLY A 42 12.20 0.20 21.18
C GLY A 42 12.29 0.89 19.82
N GLU A 43 13.31 0.57 19.02
CA GLU A 43 13.47 1.12 17.67
C GLU A 43 12.29 0.71 16.77
N SER A 44 11.90 -0.57 16.82
CA SER A 44 10.76 -1.10 16.07
C SER A 44 9.45 -0.37 16.42
N VAL A 45 9.23 -0.05 17.70
CA VAL A 45 8.05 0.70 18.15
C VAL A 45 8.08 2.14 17.62
N GLU A 46 9.23 2.80 17.58
CA GLU A 46 9.31 4.16 17.04
C GLU A 46 9.15 4.21 15.52
N GLU A 47 9.66 3.22 14.78
CA GLU A 47 9.39 3.08 13.34
C GLU A 47 7.89 2.88 13.10
N PHE A 48 7.26 1.97 13.86
CA PHE A 48 5.82 1.75 13.79
C PHE A 48 5.03 3.02 14.16
N ALA A 49 5.44 3.75 15.19
CA ALA A 49 4.83 5.02 15.59
C ALA A 49 4.88 6.06 14.46
N GLY A 50 6.00 6.14 13.75
CA GLY A 50 6.14 6.99 12.57
C GLY A 50 5.12 6.63 11.49
N LEU A 51 5.02 5.35 11.14
CA LEU A 51 4.07 4.86 10.15
C LEU A 51 2.62 5.15 10.53
N MET A 52 2.24 4.92 11.80
CA MET A 52 0.87 5.17 12.28
C MET A 52 0.50 6.65 12.25
N ARG A 53 1.45 7.55 12.56
CA ARG A 53 1.21 8.99 12.48
C ARG A 53 1.02 9.48 11.05
N LEU A 54 1.69 8.86 10.07
CA LEU A 54 1.48 9.18 8.66
C LEU A 54 0.07 8.81 8.18
N GLN A 55 -0.55 7.77 8.75
CA GLN A 55 -1.95 7.40 8.45
C GLN A 55 -2.97 8.43 8.96
N LEU A 56 -2.57 9.37 9.82
CA LEU A 56 -3.45 10.41 10.38
C LEU A 56 -3.54 11.67 9.51
N ASP A 57 -2.96 11.66 8.32
CA ASP A 57 -3.03 12.76 7.37
C ASP A 57 -3.44 12.24 5.98
N LEU A 58 -4.74 12.28 5.69
CA LEU A 58 -5.29 11.78 4.44
C LEU A 58 -4.84 12.60 3.20
N ARG A 59 -4.19 13.75 3.39
CA ARG A 59 -3.54 14.48 2.28
C ARG A 59 -2.37 13.69 1.71
N LEU A 60 -1.66 12.93 2.54
CA LEU A 60 -0.55 12.08 2.09
C LEU A 60 -1.06 10.98 1.18
N GLU A 61 -2.11 10.27 1.61
CA GLU A 61 -2.77 9.26 0.79
C GLU A 61 -3.25 9.84 -0.55
N ALA A 62 -3.88 11.02 -0.54
CA ALA A 62 -4.29 11.70 -1.76
C ALA A 62 -3.11 11.97 -2.71
N ASN A 63 -1.96 12.42 -2.18
CA ASN A 63 -0.77 12.64 -3.00
C ASN A 63 -0.19 11.33 -3.55
N HIS A 64 -0.24 10.25 -2.77
CA HIS A 64 0.17 8.92 -3.23
C HIS A 64 -0.74 8.41 -4.36
N LEU A 65 -2.06 8.57 -4.24
CA LEU A 65 -3.03 8.22 -5.28
C LEU A 65 -2.82 9.00 -6.57
N ASP A 66 -2.53 10.30 -6.48
CA ASP A 66 -2.19 11.13 -7.64
C ASP A 66 -0.92 10.59 -8.34
N ARG A 67 0.14 10.29 -7.57
CA ARG A 67 1.39 9.73 -8.12
C ARG A 67 1.16 8.36 -8.77
N PHE A 68 0.43 7.45 -8.11
CA PHE A 68 0.07 6.17 -8.69
C PHE A 68 -0.75 6.33 -9.97
N SER A 69 -1.74 7.23 -9.97
CA SER A 69 -2.54 7.54 -11.16
C SER A 69 -1.68 8.04 -12.33
N THR A 70 -0.67 8.88 -12.07
CA THR A 70 0.31 9.30 -13.08
C THR A 70 1.17 8.13 -13.57
N ASN A 71 1.77 7.37 -12.65
CA ASN A 71 2.64 6.24 -12.96
C ASN A 71 1.94 5.17 -13.79
N PHE A 72 0.63 4.97 -13.59
CA PHE A 72 -0.18 3.96 -14.27
C PHE A 72 -1.09 4.53 -15.36
N SER A 73 -0.93 5.81 -15.74
CA SER A 73 -1.78 6.47 -16.75
C SER A 73 -1.83 5.77 -18.12
N GLY A 74 -0.76 5.05 -18.49
CA GLY A 74 -0.69 4.24 -19.72
C GLY A 74 -1.21 2.80 -19.57
N SER A 75 -1.54 2.37 -18.36
CA SER A 75 -2.02 1.01 -18.09
C SER A 75 -3.53 0.91 -18.32
N ARG A 76 -3.96 -0.13 -19.05
CA ARG A 76 -5.38 -0.51 -19.14
C ARG A 76 -5.79 -1.52 -18.07
N GLN A 77 -4.80 -2.18 -17.44
CA GLN A 77 -5.02 -3.32 -16.56
C GLN A 77 -4.96 -2.96 -15.07
N VAL A 78 -4.42 -1.78 -14.73
CA VAL A 78 -4.26 -1.34 -13.35
C VAL A 78 -4.74 0.09 -13.20
N SER A 79 -5.47 0.38 -12.14
CA SER A 79 -5.88 1.74 -11.81
C SER A 79 -6.03 1.98 -10.32
N PHE A 80 -6.13 3.25 -9.97
CA PHE A 80 -6.29 3.75 -8.61
C PHE A 80 -7.44 4.76 -8.58
N PRO A 81 -8.10 4.93 -7.42
CA PRO A 81 -9.01 6.05 -7.18
C PRO A 81 -8.32 7.38 -7.47
N ARG A 82 -9.10 8.34 -7.95
CA ARG A 82 -8.66 9.70 -8.24
C ARG A 82 -9.17 10.65 -7.15
N PRO A 83 -8.28 11.28 -6.36
CA PRO A 83 -8.68 12.29 -5.39
C PRO A 83 -9.43 13.45 -6.06
N VAL A 84 -10.52 13.89 -5.44
CA VAL A 84 -11.32 15.02 -5.89
C VAL A 84 -10.84 16.29 -5.19
N ARG A 85 -9.86 16.97 -5.77
CA ARG A 85 -9.41 18.29 -5.29
C ARG A 85 -10.51 19.33 -5.62
N PRO A 86 -10.98 20.20 -4.69
CA PRO A 86 -10.41 20.63 -3.40
C PRO A 86 -10.96 19.91 -2.15
N LEU A 87 -11.65 18.79 -2.28
CA LEU A 87 -12.34 18.08 -1.19
C LEU A 87 -11.41 17.11 -0.43
N VAL A 88 -10.16 17.54 -0.20
CA VAL A 88 -9.15 16.77 0.53
C VAL A 88 -8.63 17.62 1.67
N SER A 89 -8.67 17.09 2.89
CA SER A 89 -8.08 17.65 4.09
C SER A 89 -7.29 16.57 4.85
N ASP A 90 -6.71 16.93 5.99
CA ASP A 90 -6.02 15.99 6.88
C ASP A 90 -6.96 14.89 7.41
N GLY A 91 -8.21 15.23 7.71
CA GLY A 91 -9.21 14.31 8.25
C GLY A 91 -10.23 13.74 7.25
N VAL A 92 -10.25 14.22 6.01
CA VAL A 92 -11.22 13.77 4.97
C VAL A 92 -10.54 13.64 3.62
N LEU A 93 -10.76 12.52 2.94
CA LEU A 93 -10.37 12.30 1.54
C LEU A 93 -11.59 11.90 0.71
N VAL A 94 -11.95 12.76 -0.24
CA VAL A 94 -12.94 12.44 -1.27
C VAL A 94 -12.23 11.99 -2.54
N GLU A 95 -12.61 10.83 -3.08
CA GLU A 95 -12.01 10.23 -4.28
C GLU A 95 -13.07 9.61 -5.19
N SER A 96 -12.70 9.24 -6.42
CA SER A 96 -13.60 8.51 -7.33
C SER A 96 -14.05 7.20 -6.70
N PHE A 97 -15.34 6.91 -6.82
CA PHE A 97 -15.85 5.60 -6.45
C PHE A 97 -15.45 4.58 -7.51
N GLU A 98 -14.75 3.52 -7.09
CA GLU A 98 -14.33 2.44 -7.97
C GLU A 98 -15.23 1.21 -7.76
N GLY A 99 -15.91 0.80 -8.83
CA GLY A 99 -16.73 -0.42 -8.82
C GLY A 99 -15.91 -1.67 -9.16
N GLY A 100 -16.26 -2.80 -8.55
CA GLY A 100 -15.65 -4.10 -8.84
C GLY A 100 -15.95 -5.13 -7.76
N GLU A 101 -15.56 -6.38 -8.01
CA GLU A 101 -15.64 -7.45 -7.03
C GLU A 101 -14.33 -7.54 -6.24
N PRO A 102 -14.34 -7.80 -4.92
CA PRO A 102 -13.12 -8.05 -4.18
C PRO A 102 -12.30 -9.19 -4.82
N ILE A 103 -10.98 -9.01 -4.94
CA ILE A 103 -10.12 -10.02 -5.59
C ILE A 103 -10.25 -11.39 -4.92
N ALA A 104 -10.53 -11.42 -3.62
CA ALA A 104 -10.74 -12.64 -2.84
C ALA A 104 -11.81 -13.56 -3.45
N THR A 105 -12.87 -13.00 -4.04
CA THR A 105 -13.94 -13.76 -4.72
C THR A 105 -13.40 -14.58 -5.90
N HIS A 106 -12.37 -14.08 -6.58
CA HIS A 106 -11.72 -14.77 -7.70
C HIS A 106 -10.60 -15.73 -7.26
N LEU A 107 -10.18 -15.69 -5.99
CA LEU A 107 -9.12 -16.59 -5.49
C LEU A 107 -9.65 -17.99 -5.16
N THR A 108 -10.94 -18.10 -4.82
CA THR A 108 -11.63 -19.33 -4.39
C THR A 108 -12.36 -20.07 -5.52
N GLY A 109 -12.53 -19.45 -6.69
CA GLY A 109 -13.22 -20.06 -7.83
C GLY A 109 -12.38 -21.10 -8.59
N GLU A 110 -13.05 -21.96 -9.35
CA GLU A 110 -12.42 -23.01 -10.18
C GLU A 110 -11.82 -22.47 -11.50
N ASP A 111 -12.05 -21.20 -11.84
CA ASP A 111 -11.51 -20.60 -13.07
C ASP A 111 -10.02 -20.25 -12.92
N GLY A 112 -9.18 -21.26 -13.20
CA GLY A 112 -7.74 -21.12 -13.19
C GLY A 112 -7.20 -20.12 -14.21
N VAL A 113 -7.95 -19.76 -15.27
CA VAL A 113 -7.50 -18.80 -16.28
C VAL A 113 -7.57 -17.38 -15.73
N VAL A 114 -8.70 -17.00 -15.15
CA VAL A 114 -8.88 -15.68 -14.50
C VAL A 114 -7.86 -15.51 -13.37
N LYS A 115 -7.69 -16.52 -12.53
CA LYS A 115 -6.72 -16.48 -11.42
C LYS A 115 -5.28 -16.27 -11.90
N ARG A 116 -4.84 -17.01 -12.93
CA ARG A 116 -3.50 -16.83 -13.53
C ARG A 116 -3.32 -15.45 -14.14
N ARG A 117 -4.36 -14.91 -14.77
CA ARG A 117 -4.31 -13.57 -15.38
C ARG A 117 -4.24 -12.46 -14.34
N LEU A 118 -5.04 -12.54 -13.28
CA LEU A 118 -4.97 -11.61 -12.16
C LEU A 118 -3.61 -11.67 -11.45
N ALA A 119 -3.08 -12.88 -11.23
CA ALA A 119 -1.74 -13.05 -10.67
C ALA A 119 -0.67 -12.39 -11.56
N ARG A 120 -0.76 -12.55 -12.89
CA ARG A 120 0.16 -11.89 -13.82
C ARG A 120 0.04 -10.36 -13.77
N ILE A 121 -1.17 -9.82 -13.80
CA ILE A 121 -1.40 -8.37 -13.69
C ILE A 121 -0.83 -7.83 -12.37
N GLY A 122 -1.07 -8.53 -11.25
CA GLY A 122 -0.56 -8.14 -9.94
C GLY A 122 0.96 -8.17 -9.85
N VAL A 123 1.60 -9.22 -10.36
CA VAL A 123 3.07 -9.33 -10.40
C VAL A 123 3.67 -8.26 -11.31
N ASP A 124 3.12 -8.04 -12.51
CA ASP A 124 3.60 -7.01 -13.44
C ASP A 124 3.45 -5.60 -12.81
N ALA A 125 2.34 -5.34 -12.12
CA ALA A 125 2.12 -4.08 -11.40
C ALA A 125 3.13 -3.89 -10.26
N PHE A 126 3.35 -4.93 -9.44
CA PHE A 126 4.31 -4.90 -8.35
C PHE A 126 5.74 -4.67 -8.84
N LEU A 127 6.17 -5.41 -9.87
CA LEU A 127 7.50 -5.25 -10.45
C LEU A 127 7.69 -3.86 -11.05
N LYS A 128 6.68 -3.31 -11.73
CA LYS A 128 6.71 -1.93 -12.22
C LYS A 128 6.90 -0.95 -11.05
N MET A 129 6.13 -1.08 -9.98
CA MET A 129 6.25 -0.23 -8.80
C MET A 129 7.65 -0.28 -8.16
N CYS A 130 8.20 -1.49 -8.01
CA CYS A 130 9.53 -1.68 -7.41
C CYS A 130 10.66 -1.17 -8.30
N PHE A 131 10.71 -1.60 -9.56
CA PHE A 131 11.89 -1.41 -10.41
C PHE A 131 11.83 -0.16 -11.28
N LEU A 132 10.64 0.18 -11.80
CA LEU A 132 10.49 1.30 -12.73
C LEU A 132 10.17 2.58 -11.95
N ASP A 133 9.15 2.53 -11.10
CA ASP A 133 8.64 3.72 -10.43
C ASP A 133 9.40 4.06 -9.13
N ASN A 134 10.03 3.06 -8.50
CA ASN A 134 10.58 3.14 -7.14
C ASN A 134 9.56 3.74 -6.16
N PHE A 135 8.30 3.36 -6.32
CA PHE A 135 7.18 3.83 -5.50
C PHE A 135 6.21 2.67 -5.34
N VAL A 136 6.25 2.04 -4.18
CA VAL A 136 5.60 0.75 -3.94
C VAL A 136 4.42 0.93 -3.01
N HIS A 137 3.30 0.34 -3.38
CA HIS A 137 2.13 0.21 -2.53
C HIS A 137 2.45 -0.76 -1.39
N GLY A 138 2.54 -0.24 -0.16
CA GLY A 138 2.98 -1.00 1.00
C GLY A 138 1.95 -2.01 1.51
N ASP A 139 0.67 -1.84 1.14
CA ASP A 139 -0.42 -2.70 1.60
C ASP A 139 -1.29 -3.27 0.47
N MET A 140 -0.72 -4.15 -0.35
CA MET A 140 -1.44 -4.86 -1.42
C MET A 140 -2.21 -6.08 -0.90
N HIS A 141 -2.97 -5.92 0.18
CA HIS A 141 -3.78 -7.01 0.71
C HIS A 141 -5.07 -7.21 -0.12
N PRO A 142 -5.70 -8.41 -0.13
CA PRO A 142 -6.90 -8.66 -0.93
C PRO A 142 -8.08 -7.70 -0.68
N GLY A 143 -8.20 -7.11 0.51
CA GLY A 143 -9.23 -6.11 0.81
C GLY A 143 -9.08 -4.76 0.10
N ASN A 144 -7.89 -4.45 -0.42
CA ASN A 144 -7.55 -3.19 -1.10
C ASN A 144 -7.46 -3.41 -2.62
N MET A 145 -8.03 -4.52 -3.09
CA MET A 145 -7.91 -4.96 -4.47
C MET A 145 -9.29 -5.34 -4.99
N LEU A 146 -9.78 -4.57 -5.94
CA LEU A 146 -10.99 -4.90 -6.69
C LEU A 146 -10.63 -5.39 -8.09
N VAL A 147 -11.50 -6.24 -8.63
CA VAL A 147 -11.46 -6.70 -10.00
C VAL A 147 -12.66 -6.10 -10.72
N SER A 148 -12.39 -5.41 -11.82
CA SER A 148 -13.41 -4.82 -12.69
C SER A 148 -13.19 -5.26 -14.15
N GLY A 149 -14.22 -5.14 -14.98
CA GLY A 149 -14.15 -5.49 -16.41
C GLY A 149 -15.20 -6.51 -16.86
N GLY A 150 -15.48 -6.52 -18.18
CA GLY A 150 -16.58 -7.27 -18.79
C GLY A 150 -16.22 -8.67 -19.32
N GLY A 151 -15.32 -9.39 -18.65
CA GLY A 151 -14.91 -10.76 -19.02
C GLY A 151 -13.40 -11.00 -18.89
N ALA A 152 -12.96 -12.25 -19.13
CA ALA A 152 -11.57 -12.65 -18.95
C ALA A 152 -10.57 -11.79 -19.76
N ASP A 153 -11.00 -11.22 -20.89
CA ASP A 153 -10.17 -10.40 -21.79
C ASP A 153 -10.05 -8.91 -21.44
N ASP A 154 -10.87 -8.40 -20.54
CA ASP A 154 -10.88 -7.00 -20.10
C ASP A 154 -10.71 -6.87 -18.59
N LEU A 155 -10.04 -7.85 -17.95
CA LEU A 155 -9.77 -7.84 -16.52
C LEU A 155 -8.86 -6.65 -16.14
N ARG A 156 -9.36 -5.86 -15.20
CA ARG A 156 -8.66 -4.71 -14.62
C ARG A 156 -8.60 -4.84 -13.11
N LEU A 157 -7.40 -4.68 -12.58
CA LEU A 157 -7.10 -4.62 -11.17
C LEU A 157 -7.20 -3.17 -10.69
N VAL A 158 -8.09 -2.91 -9.75
CA VAL A 158 -8.18 -1.62 -9.07
C VAL A 158 -7.52 -1.75 -7.71
N LEU A 159 -6.49 -0.94 -7.47
CA LEU A 159 -5.79 -0.87 -6.21
C LEU A 159 -6.33 0.33 -5.42
N LEU A 160 -6.87 0.04 -4.24
CA LEU A 160 -7.43 1.01 -3.30
C LEU A 160 -6.40 1.27 -2.19
N ASP A 161 -6.64 2.34 -1.44
CA ASP A 161 -5.91 2.66 -0.20
C ASP A 161 -4.38 2.76 -0.35
N ALA A 162 -3.93 3.92 -0.82
CA ALA A 162 -2.51 4.24 -0.92
C ALA A 162 -1.96 4.87 0.37
N GLY A 163 -2.55 4.57 1.54
CA GLY A 163 -2.13 5.14 2.82
C GLY A 163 -0.68 4.78 3.17
N ILE A 164 -0.25 3.56 2.81
CA ILE A 164 1.10 3.07 3.07
C ILE A 164 1.85 2.92 1.74
N THR A 165 2.93 3.67 1.59
CA THR A 165 3.84 3.56 0.44
C THR A 165 5.30 3.58 0.89
N THR A 166 6.16 2.96 0.11
CA THR A 166 7.61 2.94 0.38
C THR A 166 8.42 3.22 -0.88
N GLU A 167 9.60 3.80 -0.68
CA GLU A 167 10.59 4.13 -1.70
C GLU A 167 11.97 3.78 -1.19
N LEU A 168 12.83 3.31 -2.09
CA LEU A 168 14.24 3.16 -1.77
C LEU A 168 14.97 4.48 -2.01
N SER A 169 16.01 4.75 -1.22
CA SER A 169 16.97 5.80 -1.54
C SER A 169 17.63 5.51 -2.90
N ASP A 170 18.16 6.53 -3.59
CA ASP A 170 18.79 6.32 -4.91
C ASP A 170 19.90 5.27 -4.86
N ARG A 171 20.73 5.31 -3.81
CA ARG A 171 21.78 4.33 -3.58
C ARG A 171 21.23 2.92 -3.34
N ASP A 172 20.17 2.79 -2.55
CA ASP A 172 19.58 1.48 -2.26
C ASP A 172 18.86 0.91 -3.48
N LYS A 173 18.22 1.77 -4.28
CA LYS A 173 17.63 1.41 -5.56
C LYS A 173 18.68 0.87 -6.53
N GLU A 174 19.82 1.56 -6.65
CA GLU A 174 20.94 1.10 -7.49
C GLU A 174 21.45 -0.28 -7.03
N ASN A 175 21.71 -0.43 -5.72
CA ASN A 175 22.16 -1.71 -5.16
C ASN A 175 21.13 -2.82 -5.38
N PHE A 176 19.84 -2.51 -5.20
CA PHE A 176 18.74 -3.46 -5.40
C PHE A 176 18.66 -3.93 -6.85
N VAL A 177 18.75 -3.01 -7.82
CA VAL A 177 18.76 -3.35 -9.25
C VAL A 177 20.00 -4.17 -9.61
N LEU A 178 21.17 -3.82 -9.09
CA LEU A 178 22.41 -4.58 -9.34
C LEU A 178 22.33 -6.00 -8.79
N LEU A 179 21.87 -6.17 -7.55
CA LEU A 179 21.68 -7.48 -6.92
C LEU A 179 20.73 -8.36 -7.74
N PHE A 180 19.56 -7.84 -8.12
CA PHE A 180 18.62 -8.59 -8.94
C PHE A 180 19.17 -8.89 -10.34
N SER A 181 19.92 -7.95 -10.93
CA SER A 181 20.60 -8.21 -12.20
C SER A 181 21.63 -9.33 -12.09
N ALA A 182 22.37 -9.44 -10.99
CA ALA A 182 23.35 -10.49 -10.78
C ALA A 182 22.66 -11.85 -10.65
N ILE A 183 21.60 -11.93 -9.84
CA ILE A 183 20.79 -13.14 -9.66
C ILE A 183 20.23 -13.65 -11.00
N VAL A 184 19.68 -12.75 -11.82
CA VAL A 184 19.12 -13.11 -13.14
C VAL A 184 20.21 -13.56 -14.12
N LYS A 185 21.42 -13.00 -14.02
CA LYS A 185 22.57 -13.35 -14.86
C LYS A 185 23.32 -14.60 -14.37
N GLY A 186 23.10 -15.01 -13.12
CA GLY A 186 23.82 -16.10 -12.48
C GLY A 186 25.28 -15.78 -12.14
N ASP A 187 25.57 -14.50 -11.85
CA ASP A 187 26.87 -13.99 -11.39
C ASP A 187 26.94 -13.96 -9.85
#